data_AF-A0AAJ0A9U6-F1
#
_entry.id   AF-A0AAJ0A9U6-F1
#
_cell.length_a   1.000
_cell.length_b   1.000
_cell.length_c   1.000
_cell.angle_alpha   90.00
_cell.angle_beta   90.00
_cell.angle_gamma   90.00
#
_symmetry.space_group_name_H-M   'P 1'
#
loop_
_entity.id
_entity.type
_entity.pdbx_description
1 polymer ?
#
loop_
_entity_poly.entity_id
_entity_poly.type
_entity_poly.pdbx_seq_one_letter_code
_entity_poly.pdbx_strand_id
1 'polypeptide(L)'
;MIRLVGVVQVPLDCLQTLELGQRIYDPDRCDYLASVFDGHCIDPERANNQIDGIILEQTLQEILLTLRISVKRLEITLTHGPYPEVFGHNVYYLQGRHRLEAAKRSRDVFTWVVRLHVTDSWQNFLHDETRFIKSQTDWYSHEREWSDGDIYIKLRDSQVRRDESTERQFTVRLGPMKRKSMAVIEARPEIQNMLDRFTGFPGLLQGLKLGMWYKYCQWLHLDPEVTAYMQRI
;
A
#
# COMPACT_ATOMS: atom_id res chain seq x y z
N MET A 1 14.01 -17.91 -8.91
CA MET A 1 12.75 -17.46 -9.57
C MET A 1 11.64 -17.44 -8.52
N ILE A 2 10.85 -16.36 -8.43
CA ILE A 2 9.77 -16.23 -7.42
C ILE A 2 8.43 -16.57 -8.08
N ARG A 3 7.64 -17.44 -7.46
CA ARG A 3 6.31 -17.85 -7.97
C ARG A 3 5.23 -17.76 -6.91
N LEU A 4 4.07 -17.24 -7.26
CA LEU A 4 2.87 -17.26 -6.41
C LEU A 4 2.24 -18.65 -6.48
N VAL A 5 1.91 -19.24 -5.33
CA VAL A 5 1.40 -20.63 -5.25
C VAL A 5 -0.01 -20.75 -4.66
N GLY A 6 -0.47 -19.76 -3.90
CA GLY A 6 -1.79 -19.81 -3.27
C GLY A 6 -1.97 -18.74 -2.20
N VAL A 7 -3.14 -18.74 -1.57
CA VAL A 7 -3.49 -17.92 -0.42
C VAL A 7 -3.77 -18.84 0.76
N VAL A 8 -3.13 -18.55 1.90
CA VAL A 8 -3.18 -19.37 3.11
C VAL A 8 -3.44 -18.50 4.33
N GLN A 9 -3.97 -19.09 5.40
CA GLN A 9 -4.05 -18.43 6.70
C GLN A 9 -2.83 -18.82 7.53
N VAL A 10 -2.16 -17.84 8.14
CA VAL A 10 -0.94 -18.07 8.93
C VAL A 10 -1.13 -17.47 10.32
N PRO A 11 -0.82 -18.20 11.40
CA PRO A 11 -0.78 -17.63 12.74
C PRO A 11 0.19 -16.44 12.81
N LEU A 12 -0.19 -15.39 13.53
CA LEU A 12 0.64 -14.18 13.65
C LEU A 12 2.05 -14.46 14.19
N ASP A 13 2.19 -15.50 15.03
CA ASP A 13 3.46 -15.92 15.61
C ASP A 13 4.42 -16.57 14.60
N CYS A 14 3.86 -17.12 13.51
CA CYS A 14 4.64 -17.74 12.44
C CYS A 14 5.07 -16.71 11.36
N LEU A 15 4.64 -15.46 11.48
CA LEU A 15 4.97 -14.39 10.54
C LEU A 15 6.23 -13.63 10.99
N GLN A 16 7.28 -13.76 10.18
CA GLN A 16 8.57 -13.11 10.44
C GLN A 16 8.85 -12.02 9.41
N THR A 17 9.45 -10.91 9.84
CA THR A 17 9.81 -9.84 8.92
C THR A 17 11.19 -10.11 8.31
N LEU A 18 11.33 -9.88 7.02
CA LEU A 18 12.63 -9.79 6.36
C LEU A 18 13.10 -8.32 6.44
N GLU A 19 14.25 -8.05 7.04
CA GLU A 19 14.76 -6.68 7.25
C GLU A 19 15.42 -6.05 6.01
N LEU A 20 14.87 -6.29 4.82
CA LEU A 20 15.42 -5.76 3.56
C LEU A 20 14.56 -4.64 3.01
N GLY A 21 15.18 -3.49 2.74
CA GLY A 21 14.51 -2.31 2.20
C GLY A 21 13.45 -1.71 3.13
N GLN A 22 13.57 -1.94 4.45
CA GLN A 22 12.57 -1.48 5.40
C GLN A 22 12.44 0.05 5.40
N ARG A 23 11.19 0.53 5.41
CA ARG A 23 10.86 1.90 5.80
C ARG A 23 11.13 2.05 7.30
N ILE A 24 11.49 3.26 7.71
CA ILE A 24 11.63 3.64 9.13
C ILE A 24 10.32 3.29 9.86
N TYR A 25 10.42 2.46 10.89
CA TYR A 25 9.32 2.05 11.75
C TYR A 25 8.74 3.29 12.46
N ASP A 26 7.43 3.51 12.34
CA ASP A 26 6.74 4.65 12.93
C ASP A 26 5.72 4.15 13.99
N PRO A 27 6.02 4.33 15.29
CA PRO A 27 5.18 3.85 16.37
C PRO A 27 3.81 4.56 16.44
N ASP A 28 3.72 5.84 16.08
CA ASP A 28 2.47 6.62 16.16
C ASP A 28 1.41 6.08 15.17
N ARG A 29 1.86 5.54 14.03
CA ARG A 29 1.00 4.87 13.04
C ARG A 29 0.47 3.52 13.52
N CYS A 30 1.22 2.80 14.36
CA CYS A 30 0.75 1.56 14.96
C CYS A 30 -0.40 1.83 15.93
N ASP A 31 -0.34 2.93 16.68
CA ASP A 31 -1.37 3.30 17.66
C ASP A 31 -2.66 3.78 16.98
N TYR A 32 -2.55 4.56 15.90
CA TYR A 32 -3.71 4.92 15.07
C TYR A 32 -4.38 3.68 14.45
N LEU A 33 -3.60 2.77 13.85
CA LEU A 33 -4.16 1.53 13.29
C LEU A 33 -4.78 0.64 14.36
N ALA A 34 -4.15 0.50 15.53
CA ALA A 34 -4.74 -0.23 16.66
C ALA A 34 -6.08 0.40 17.10
N SER A 35 -6.19 1.73 17.15
CA SER A 35 -7.46 2.41 17.46
C SER A 35 -8.56 2.21 16.41
N VAL A 36 -8.17 2.05 15.13
CA VAL A 36 -9.10 1.69 14.05
C VAL A 36 -9.54 0.23 14.15
N PHE A 37 -8.68 -0.65 14.68
CA PHE A 37 -8.96 -2.08 14.84
C PHE A 37 -9.90 -2.34 16.03
N ASP A 38 -9.79 -1.56 17.10
CA ASP A 38 -10.70 -1.63 18.26
C ASP A 38 -12.12 -1.10 17.94
N GLY A 39 -12.26 -0.26 16.89
CA GLY A 39 -13.54 0.35 16.50
C GLY A 39 -14.26 -0.31 15.33
N HIS A 40 -13.55 -1.09 14.50
CA HIS A 40 -14.10 -1.73 13.30
C HIS A 40 -13.55 -3.15 13.14
N CYS A 41 -14.42 -4.15 13.00
CA CYS A 41 -14.02 -5.52 12.67
C CYS A 41 -13.22 -5.52 11.36
N ILE A 42 -11.90 -5.68 11.48
CA ILE A 42 -11.06 -5.96 10.32
C ILE A 42 -11.41 -7.33 9.84
N ASP A 43 -11.74 -7.41 8.56
CA ASP A 43 -11.88 -8.64 7.82
C ASP A 43 -10.54 -8.93 7.15
N PRO A 44 -9.72 -9.86 7.68
CA PRO A 44 -8.43 -10.22 7.11
C PRO A 44 -8.57 -10.87 5.73
N GLU A 45 -9.77 -11.36 5.38
CA GLU A 45 -10.04 -12.03 4.11
C GLU A 45 -10.22 -11.04 2.96
N ARG A 46 -10.54 -9.76 3.25
CA ARG A 46 -10.61 -8.73 2.21
C ARG A 46 -9.29 -8.64 1.48
N ALA A 47 -9.34 -8.67 0.15
CA ALA A 47 -8.18 -8.61 -0.73
C ALA A 47 -7.20 -7.45 -0.41
N ASN A 48 -7.70 -6.34 0.16
CA ASN A 48 -6.88 -5.19 0.55
C ASN A 48 -6.07 -5.38 1.84
N ASN A 49 -6.37 -6.41 2.63
CA ASN A 49 -5.75 -6.73 3.91
C ASN A 49 -4.80 -7.93 3.83
N GLN A 50 -4.81 -8.68 2.72
CA GLN A 50 -3.89 -9.78 2.51
C GLN A 50 -2.45 -9.26 2.37
N ILE A 51 -1.49 -10.00 2.92
CA ILE A 51 -0.06 -9.70 2.80
C ILE A 51 0.64 -10.74 1.91
N ASP A 52 1.83 -10.43 1.42
CA ASP A 52 2.68 -11.43 0.76
C ASP A 52 3.64 -12.07 1.73
N GLY A 53 3.60 -13.40 1.74
CA GLY A 53 4.54 -14.25 2.45
C GLY A 53 5.47 -14.94 1.48
N ILE A 54 6.72 -15.09 1.86
CA ILE A 54 7.79 -15.72 1.09
C ILE A 54 8.30 -16.90 1.89
N ILE A 55 8.41 -18.04 1.21
CA ILE A 55 8.95 -19.28 1.75
C ILE A 55 9.91 -19.94 0.75
N LEU A 56 10.72 -20.87 1.24
CA LEU A 56 11.55 -21.72 0.40
C LEU A 56 10.75 -22.89 -0.19
N GLU A 57 11.22 -23.41 -1.33
CA GLU A 57 10.64 -24.60 -1.97
C GLU A 57 10.63 -25.83 -1.03
N GLN A 58 11.62 -25.96 -0.14
CA GLN A 58 11.65 -27.01 0.89
C GLN A 58 10.47 -26.87 1.87
N THR A 59 10.24 -25.66 2.38
CA THR A 59 9.13 -25.35 3.29
C THR A 59 7.78 -25.57 2.60
N LEU A 60 7.67 -25.29 1.30
CA LEU A 60 6.45 -25.61 0.55
C LEU A 60 6.15 -27.11 0.58
N GLN A 61 7.15 -27.97 0.34
CA GLN A 61 6.96 -29.42 0.37
C GLN A 61 6.48 -29.89 1.74
N GLU A 62 7.06 -29.36 2.81
CA GLU A 62 6.65 -29.67 4.19
C GLU A 62 5.21 -29.22 4.47
N ILE A 63 4.83 -28.02 4.03
CA ILE A 63 3.46 -27.50 4.16
C ILE A 63 2.47 -28.39 3.41
N LEU A 64 2.78 -28.78 2.18
CA LEU A 64 1.93 -29.65 1.37
C LEU A 64 1.75 -31.04 2.00
N LEU A 65 2.82 -31.60 2.57
CA LEU A 65 2.78 -32.87 3.29
C LEU A 65 1.93 -32.77 4.56
N THR A 66 2.12 -31.71 5.34
CA THR A 66 1.39 -31.47 6.60
C THR A 66 -0.10 -31.28 6.36
N LEU A 67 -0.45 -30.47 5.34
CA LEU A 67 -1.84 -30.20 4.97
C LEU A 67 -2.48 -31.33 4.16
N ARG A 68 -1.69 -32.30 3.67
CA ARG A 68 -2.12 -33.38 2.77
C ARG A 68 -2.85 -32.85 1.52
N ILE A 69 -2.41 -31.71 1.00
CA ILE A 69 -2.96 -31.08 -0.21
C ILE A 69 -1.93 -31.08 -1.34
N SER A 70 -2.43 -31.07 -2.57
CA SER A 70 -1.59 -30.89 -3.75
C SER A 70 -1.38 -29.41 -4.07
N VAL A 71 -0.31 -29.08 -4.80
CA VAL A 71 -0.04 -27.73 -5.30
C VAL A 71 -1.25 -27.15 -6.05
N LYS A 72 -1.88 -27.96 -6.91
CA LYS A 72 -3.09 -27.56 -7.66
C LYS A 72 -4.23 -27.11 -6.75
N ARG A 73 -4.37 -27.72 -5.57
CA ARG A 73 -5.39 -27.35 -4.61
C ARG A 73 -5.07 -26.04 -3.89
N LEU A 74 -3.78 -25.75 -3.71
CA LEU A 74 -3.30 -24.46 -3.24
C LEU A 74 -3.57 -23.37 -4.30
N GLU A 75 -3.37 -23.65 -5.59
CA GLU A 75 -3.61 -22.67 -6.66
C GLU A 75 -5.09 -22.25 -6.77
N ILE A 76 -6.03 -23.13 -6.44
CA ILE A 76 -7.47 -22.82 -6.43
C ILE A 76 -7.80 -21.71 -5.41
N THR A 77 -7.03 -21.63 -4.31
CA THR A 77 -7.24 -20.63 -3.25
C THR A 77 -6.94 -19.20 -3.72
N LEU A 78 -6.28 -19.02 -4.87
CA LEU A 78 -6.07 -17.71 -5.48
C LEU A 78 -7.38 -17.05 -5.93
N THR A 79 -8.39 -17.85 -6.27
CA THR A 79 -9.65 -17.36 -6.84
C THR A 79 -10.82 -17.46 -5.85
N HIS A 80 -10.81 -18.48 -4.99
CA HIS A 80 -11.92 -18.75 -4.06
C HIS A 80 -11.41 -19.26 -2.70
N GLY A 81 -11.99 -18.76 -1.61
CA GLY A 81 -11.85 -19.38 -0.28
C GLY A 81 -12.63 -20.72 -0.19
N PRO A 82 -12.43 -21.51 0.89
CA PRO A 82 -11.69 -21.19 2.11
C PRO A 82 -10.17 -21.40 2.02
N TYR A 83 -9.42 -20.62 2.80
CA TYR A 83 -7.95 -20.65 2.85
C TYR A 83 -7.45 -21.70 3.85
N PRO A 84 -6.50 -22.57 3.48
CA PRO A 84 -5.94 -23.53 4.42
C PRO A 84 -5.03 -22.83 5.44
N GLU A 85 -5.09 -23.28 6.70
CA GLU A 85 -4.26 -22.76 7.79
C GLU A 85 -2.90 -23.46 7.83
N VAL A 86 -1.82 -22.69 7.75
CA VAL A 86 -0.44 -23.18 7.81
C VAL A 86 0.12 -22.96 9.21
N PHE A 87 0.39 -24.04 9.93
CA PHE A 87 0.96 -24.02 11.28
C PHE A 87 2.42 -24.50 11.28
N GLY A 88 3.22 -23.99 12.22
CA GLY A 88 4.56 -24.52 12.51
C GLY A 88 5.64 -24.20 11.49
N HIS A 89 5.35 -23.37 10.49
CA HIS A 89 6.30 -22.94 9.47
C HIS A 89 6.42 -21.43 9.45
N ASN A 90 7.66 -20.93 9.46
CA ASN A 90 7.91 -19.49 9.36
C ASN A 90 7.63 -19.01 7.94
N VAL A 91 6.79 -17.98 7.85
CA VAL A 91 6.49 -17.28 6.60
C VAL A 91 7.05 -15.87 6.69
N TYR A 92 7.93 -15.53 5.75
CA TYR A 92 8.62 -14.24 5.77
C TYR A 92 7.86 -13.20 4.98
N TYR A 93 7.63 -12.02 5.53
CA TYR A 93 6.97 -10.92 4.83
C TYR A 93 7.89 -9.70 4.72
N LEU A 94 7.71 -8.95 3.63
CA LEU A 94 8.45 -7.71 3.37
C LEU A 94 7.65 -6.44 3.71
N GLN A 95 6.33 -6.48 3.56
CA GLN A 95 5.43 -5.33 3.74
C GLN A 95 4.25 -5.71 4.64
N GLY A 96 3.47 -4.73 5.11
CA GLY A 96 2.36 -4.98 6.05
C GLY A 96 2.74 -4.98 7.54
N ARG A 97 3.99 -4.61 7.90
CA ARG A 97 4.48 -4.61 9.31
C ARG A 97 3.55 -3.85 10.26
N HIS A 98 3.13 -2.62 9.92
CA HIS A 98 2.25 -1.85 10.82
C HIS A 98 0.87 -2.52 11.02
N ARG A 99 0.34 -3.21 10.02
CA ARG A 99 -0.95 -3.93 10.10
C ARG A 99 -0.81 -5.17 10.97
N LEU A 100 0.25 -5.95 10.76
CA LEU A 100 0.53 -7.14 11.57
C LEU A 100 0.85 -6.77 13.02
N GLU A 101 1.64 -5.72 13.26
CA GLU A 101 1.94 -5.26 14.62
C GLU A 101 0.69 -4.71 15.32
N ALA A 102 -0.18 -4.00 14.61
CA ALA A 102 -1.47 -3.58 15.15
C ALA A 102 -2.42 -4.78 15.38
N ALA A 103 -2.37 -5.80 14.52
CA ALA A 103 -3.15 -7.04 14.70
C ALA A 103 -2.67 -7.84 15.91
N LYS A 104 -1.34 -7.95 16.11
CA LYS A 104 -0.75 -8.57 17.31
C LYS A 104 -1.10 -7.85 18.61
N ARG A 105 -1.37 -6.55 18.53
CA ARG A 105 -1.83 -5.74 19.68
C ARG A 105 -3.33 -5.89 19.94
N SER A 106 -4.11 -6.25 18.91
CA SER A 106 -5.51 -6.62 19.07
C SER A 106 -5.63 -7.99 19.73
N ARG A 107 -6.64 -8.17 20.60
CA ARG A 107 -6.90 -9.47 21.26
C ARG A 107 -7.75 -10.42 20.42
N ASP A 108 -8.29 -9.94 19.30
CA ASP A 108 -9.31 -10.65 18.53
C ASP A 108 -8.77 -11.27 17.23
N VAL A 109 -7.50 -11.03 16.89
CA VAL A 109 -6.88 -11.50 15.64
C VAL A 109 -5.73 -12.46 15.95
N PHE A 110 -5.88 -13.73 15.54
CA PHE A 110 -4.87 -14.77 15.78
C PHE A 110 -4.19 -15.27 14.49
N THR A 111 -4.89 -15.14 13.37
CA THR A 111 -4.41 -15.57 12.05
C THR A 111 -4.55 -14.43 11.04
N TRP A 112 -3.71 -14.46 10.02
CA TRP A 112 -3.73 -13.48 8.93
C TRP A 112 -3.72 -14.18 7.57
N VAL A 113 -4.38 -13.59 6.58
CA VAL A 113 -4.44 -14.14 5.22
C VAL A 113 -3.22 -13.69 4.41
N VAL A 114 -2.50 -14.66 3.87
CA VAL A 114 -1.18 -14.48 3.25
C VAL A 114 -1.15 -15.10 1.86
N ARG A 115 -0.73 -14.31 0.87
CA ARG A 115 -0.42 -14.76 -0.48
C ARG A 115 0.98 -15.36 -0.50
N LEU A 116 1.05 -16.67 -0.66
CA LEU A 116 2.28 -17.44 -0.50
C LEU A 116 3.09 -17.43 -1.79
N HIS A 117 4.31 -16.92 -1.69
CA HIS A 117 5.31 -16.89 -2.75
C HIS A 117 6.44 -17.84 -2.40
N VAL A 118 6.92 -18.56 -3.40
CA VAL A 118 7.97 -19.56 -3.24
C VAL A 118 9.20 -19.12 -4.01
N THR A 119 10.34 -19.25 -3.35
CA THR A 119 11.66 -19.04 -3.95
C THR A 119 12.54 -20.28 -3.78
N ASP A 120 13.43 -20.47 -4.74
CA ASP A 120 14.43 -21.52 -4.81
C ASP A 120 15.61 -21.28 -3.85
N SER A 121 15.99 -20.02 -3.64
CA SER A 121 17.05 -19.63 -2.71
C SER A 121 16.84 -18.20 -2.22
N TRP A 122 17.14 -17.95 -0.94
CA TRP A 122 17.19 -16.60 -0.38
C TRP A 122 18.17 -15.70 -1.15
N GLN A 123 19.29 -16.22 -1.64
CA GLN A 123 20.25 -15.41 -2.41
C GLN A 123 19.65 -14.92 -3.73
N ASN A 124 18.87 -15.78 -4.39
CA ASN A 124 18.17 -15.43 -5.62
C ASN A 124 17.03 -14.46 -5.36
N PHE A 125 16.33 -14.63 -4.24
CA PHE A 125 15.31 -13.70 -3.78
C PHE A 125 15.90 -12.30 -3.54
N LEU A 126 17.01 -12.20 -2.80
CA LEU A 126 17.69 -10.93 -2.52
C LEU A 126 18.17 -10.23 -3.80
N HIS A 127 18.59 -10.99 -4.80
CA HIS A 127 19.01 -10.42 -6.08
C HIS A 127 17.82 -9.90 -6.91
N ASP A 128 16.67 -10.56 -6.86
CA ASP A 128 15.45 -10.20 -7.61
C ASP A 128 14.44 -9.40 -6.76
N GLU A 129 14.81 -9.05 -5.52
CA GLU A 129 13.92 -8.41 -4.55
C GLU A 129 13.39 -7.09 -5.07
N THR A 130 14.22 -6.34 -5.81
CA THR A 130 13.84 -5.03 -6.35
C THR A 130 12.70 -5.17 -7.35
N ARG A 131 12.68 -6.26 -8.15
CA ARG A 131 11.62 -6.54 -9.11
C ARG A 131 10.36 -6.99 -8.39
N PHE A 132 10.49 -7.87 -7.39
CA PHE A 132 9.40 -8.33 -6.56
C PHE A 132 8.75 -7.17 -5.79
N ILE A 133 9.54 -6.34 -5.10
CA ILE A 133 9.07 -5.13 -4.39
C ILE A 133 8.40 -4.15 -5.36
N LYS A 134 8.94 -3.94 -6.57
CA LYS A 134 8.29 -3.09 -7.58
C LYS A 134 6.95 -3.65 -8.04
N SER A 135 6.86 -4.95 -8.36
CA SER A 135 5.58 -5.56 -8.74
C SER A 135 4.57 -5.52 -7.60
N GLN A 136 5.05 -5.60 -6.35
CA GLN A 136 4.21 -5.45 -5.17
C GLN A 136 3.80 -3.99 -4.92
N THR A 137 4.59 -2.99 -5.33
CA THR A 137 4.23 -1.57 -5.19
C THR A 137 3.00 -1.19 -6.02
N ASP A 138 2.74 -1.89 -7.12
CA ASP A 138 1.54 -1.68 -7.93
C ASP A 138 0.28 -2.25 -7.24
N TRP A 139 0.38 -3.45 -6.64
CA TRP A 139 -0.69 -4.09 -5.86
C TRP A 139 -0.93 -3.44 -4.49
N TYR A 140 0.14 -2.95 -3.85
CA TYR A 140 0.13 -2.19 -2.59
C TYR A 140 0.26 -0.69 -2.79
N SER A 141 -0.09 -0.19 -3.98
CA SER A 141 -0.41 1.24 -4.17
C SER A 141 -1.59 1.67 -3.27
N HIS A 142 -2.26 0.71 -2.64
CA HIS A 142 -3.25 0.86 -1.58
C HIS A 142 -2.68 0.90 -0.14
N GLU A 143 -1.40 0.56 0.09
CA GLU A 143 -0.71 0.58 1.41
C GLU A 143 0.18 1.80 1.65
N ARG A 144 0.48 2.60 0.62
CA ARG A 144 0.80 4.02 0.85
C ARG A 144 -0.54 4.73 1.00
N GLU A 145 -0.74 5.43 2.12
CA GLU A 145 -1.66 6.58 2.07
C GLU A 145 -1.12 7.46 0.93
N TRP A 146 -1.91 7.61 -0.13
CA TRP A 146 -1.48 8.37 -1.30
C TRP A 146 -1.03 9.74 -0.80
N SER A 147 0.23 10.10 -1.08
CA SER A 147 0.65 11.45 -0.72
C SER A 147 -0.24 12.43 -1.48
N ASP A 148 -0.41 13.62 -0.93
CA ASP A 148 -1.17 14.67 -1.60
C ASP A 148 -0.62 14.91 -3.03
N GLY A 149 0.69 14.72 -3.25
CA GLY A 149 1.30 14.70 -4.57
C GLY A 149 0.88 13.53 -5.45
N ASP A 150 0.83 12.30 -4.93
CA ASP A 150 0.40 11.12 -5.69
C ASP A 150 -1.08 11.22 -6.10
N ILE A 151 -1.94 11.73 -5.19
CA ILE A 151 -3.36 11.99 -5.50
C ILE A 151 -3.48 13.07 -6.57
N TYR A 152 -2.71 14.16 -6.46
CA TYR A 152 -2.68 15.24 -7.44
C TYR A 152 -2.32 14.72 -8.84
N ILE A 153 -1.20 13.98 -8.95
CA ILE A 153 -0.76 13.41 -10.24
C ILE A 153 -1.84 12.53 -10.86
N LYS A 154 -2.45 11.63 -10.06
CA LYS A 154 -3.50 10.73 -10.57
C LYS A 154 -4.76 11.46 -11.02
N LEU A 155 -5.21 12.47 -10.26
CA LEU A 155 -6.36 13.28 -10.66
C LEU A 155 -6.09 14.05 -11.95
N ARG A 156 -4.91 14.66 -12.08
CA ARG A 156 -4.53 15.40 -13.29
C ARG A 156 -4.42 14.48 -14.51
N ASP A 157 -3.79 13.31 -14.37
CA ASP A 157 -3.72 12.32 -15.46
C ASP A 157 -5.11 11.82 -15.86
N SER A 158 -6.02 11.57 -14.91
CA SER A 158 -7.41 11.19 -15.23
C SER A 158 -8.20 12.29 -15.91
N GLN A 159 -8.02 13.56 -15.49
CA GLN A 159 -8.69 14.71 -16.09
C GLN A 159 -8.22 14.96 -17.53
N VAL A 160 -6.90 14.83 -17.79
CA VAL A 160 -6.34 14.93 -19.14
C VAL A 160 -6.84 13.82 -20.04
N ARG A 161 -6.91 12.58 -19.53
CA ARG A 161 -7.40 11.40 -20.28
C ARG A 161 -8.92 11.32 -20.38
N ARG A 162 -9.65 12.21 -19.69
CA ARG A 162 -11.12 12.17 -19.54
C ARG A 162 -11.63 10.83 -18.99
N ASP A 163 -10.88 10.25 -18.05
CA ASP A 163 -11.27 9.05 -17.32
C ASP A 163 -12.08 9.43 -16.06
N GLU A 164 -13.38 9.64 -16.26
CA GLU A 164 -14.32 10.04 -15.21
C GLU A 164 -14.41 9.01 -14.05
N SER A 165 -14.15 7.74 -14.34
CA SER A 165 -14.20 6.66 -13.35
C SER A 165 -13.06 6.81 -12.33
N THR A 166 -11.84 6.96 -12.84
CA THR A 166 -10.64 7.16 -12.02
C THR A 166 -10.70 8.51 -11.31
N GLU A 167 -11.14 9.57 -11.99
CA GLU A 167 -11.29 10.89 -11.37
C GLU A 167 -12.24 10.85 -10.17
N ARG A 168 -13.42 10.21 -10.33
CA ARG A 168 -14.40 10.07 -9.25
C ARG A 168 -13.84 9.25 -8.09
N GLN A 169 -13.12 8.17 -8.38
CA GLN A 169 -12.49 7.32 -7.36
C GLN A 169 -11.50 8.09 -6.49
N PHE A 170 -10.63 8.90 -7.11
CA PHE A 170 -9.62 9.67 -6.38
C PHE A 170 -10.20 10.93 -5.73
N THR A 171 -11.25 11.52 -6.31
CA THR A 171 -11.97 12.65 -5.70
C THR A 171 -12.67 12.26 -4.41
N VAL A 172 -13.29 11.07 -4.34
CA VAL A 172 -13.92 10.56 -3.11
C VAL A 172 -12.89 10.34 -1.99
N ARG A 173 -11.67 9.92 -2.35
CA ARG A 173 -10.55 9.74 -1.41
C ARG A 173 -10.03 11.04 -0.83
N LEU A 174 -10.23 12.17 -1.51
CA LEU A 174 -9.90 13.48 -0.95
C LEU A 174 -10.89 13.82 0.18
N GLY A 175 -10.34 14.08 1.37
CA GLY A 175 -11.09 14.68 2.47
C GLY A 175 -11.72 16.02 2.06
N PRO A 176 -12.77 16.49 2.76
CA PRO A 176 -13.54 17.67 2.38
C PRO A 176 -12.69 18.93 2.15
N MET A 177 -11.67 19.14 2.99
CA MET A 177 -10.76 20.28 2.86
C MET A 177 -9.86 20.16 1.63
N LYS A 178 -9.34 18.97 1.33
CA LYS A 178 -8.47 18.75 0.17
C LYS A 178 -9.24 18.91 -1.15
N ARG A 179 -10.53 18.54 -1.18
CA ARG A 179 -11.42 18.83 -2.33
C ARG A 179 -11.59 20.33 -2.58
N LYS A 180 -11.80 21.11 -1.50
CA LYS A 180 -11.85 22.58 -1.60
C LYS A 180 -10.53 23.17 -2.11
N SER A 181 -9.41 22.68 -1.59
CA SER A 181 -8.08 23.07 -2.08
C SER A 181 -7.87 22.75 -3.55
N MET A 182 -8.27 21.55 -4.01
CA MET A 182 -8.19 21.18 -5.42
C MET A 182 -9.01 22.12 -6.29
N ALA A 183 -10.26 22.40 -5.94
CA ALA A 183 -11.09 23.36 -6.67
C ALA A 183 -10.47 24.77 -6.72
N VAL A 184 -9.81 25.20 -5.63
CA VAL A 184 -9.09 26.48 -5.55
C VAL A 184 -7.87 26.51 -6.47
N ILE A 185 -7.12 25.41 -6.57
CA ILE A 185 -5.98 25.27 -7.50
C ILE A 185 -6.47 25.25 -8.94
N GLU A 186 -7.51 24.47 -9.25
CA GLU A 186 -8.10 24.35 -10.59
C GLU A 186 -8.71 25.67 -11.08
N ALA A 187 -9.22 26.50 -10.18
CA ALA A 187 -9.69 27.85 -10.49
C ALA A 187 -8.54 28.84 -10.80
N ARG A 188 -7.27 28.45 -10.63
CA ARG A 188 -6.07 29.29 -10.77
C ARG A 188 -5.07 28.66 -11.75
N PRO A 189 -5.23 28.93 -13.06
CA PRO A 189 -4.45 28.28 -14.11
C PRO A 189 -2.94 28.41 -13.93
N GLU A 190 -2.45 29.55 -13.42
CA GLU A 190 -1.01 29.78 -13.23
C GLU A 190 -0.39 28.82 -12.21
N ILE A 191 -1.05 28.63 -11.06
CA ILE A 191 -0.62 27.72 -10.01
C ILE A 191 -0.76 26.27 -10.50
N GLN A 192 -1.89 25.94 -11.13
CA GLN A 192 -2.14 24.60 -11.66
C GLN A 192 -1.11 24.19 -12.71
N ASN A 193 -0.85 25.05 -13.70
CA ASN A 193 0.14 24.77 -14.75
C ASN A 193 1.54 24.54 -14.17
N MET A 194 1.87 25.26 -13.10
CA MET A 194 3.17 25.13 -12.44
C MET A 194 3.29 23.83 -11.65
N LEU A 195 2.24 23.43 -10.92
CA LEU A 195 2.17 22.12 -10.26
C LEU A 195 2.20 20.97 -11.29
N ASP A 196 1.53 21.14 -12.43
CA ASP A 196 1.48 20.17 -13.52
C ASP A 196 2.86 19.88 -14.11
N ARG A 197 3.78 20.86 -14.14
CA ARG A 197 5.18 20.65 -14.58
C ARG A 197 5.93 19.64 -13.71
N PHE A 198 5.59 19.54 -12.43
CA PHE A 198 6.23 18.61 -11.50
C PHE A 198 5.61 17.21 -11.53
N THR A 199 4.53 16.98 -12.29
CA THR A 199 3.91 15.65 -12.40
C THR A 199 4.85 14.60 -13.00
N GLY A 200 5.79 15.01 -13.86
CA GLY A 200 6.85 14.16 -14.40
C GLY A 200 7.95 13.80 -13.39
N PHE A 201 7.98 14.45 -12.22
CA PHE A 201 8.96 14.24 -11.17
C PHE A 201 8.27 14.01 -9.81
N PRO A 202 7.64 12.84 -9.58
CA PRO A 202 6.79 12.60 -8.42
C PRO A 202 7.48 12.84 -7.06
N GLY A 203 8.81 12.68 -6.99
CA GLY A 203 9.59 12.95 -5.78
C GLY A 203 9.50 14.40 -5.30
N LEU A 204 9.34 15.38 -6.21
CA LEU A 204 9.20 16.79 -5.86
C LEU A 204 7.81 17.12 -5.29
N LEU A 205 6.81 16.29 -5.60
CA LEU A 205 5.44 16.45 -5.12
C LEU A 205 5.15 15.68 -3.82
N GLN A 206 6.07 14.86 -3.32
CA GLN A 206 5.87 14.14 -2.04
C GLN A 206 5.70 15.08 -0.84
N GLY A 207 6.27 16.30 -0.88
CA GLY A 207 6.09 17.33 0.14
C GLY A 207 4.84 18.19 -0.01
N LEU A 208 4.05 17.97 -1.06
CA LEU A 208 2.83 18.73 -1.32
C LEU A 208 1.86 18.55 -0.15
N LYS A 209 1.28 19.63 0.34
CA LYS A 209 0.22 19.62 1.36
C LYS A 209 -1.05 20.20 0.76
N LEU A 210 -1.80 19.39 -0.01
CA LEU A 210 -3.04 19.79 -0.67
C LEU A 210 -4.01 20.45 0.31
N GLY A 211 -4.13 19.94 1.53
CA GLY A 211 -5.02 20.50 2.55
C GLY A 211 -4.76 21.97 2.92
N MET A 212 -3.57 22.52 2.64
CA MET A 212 -3.20 23.90 3.00
C MET A 212 -3.46 24.92 1.89
N TRP A 213 -3.62 24.48 0.64
CA TRP A 213 -3.78 25.40 -0.50
C TRP A 213 -5.04 26.26 -0.42
N TYR A 214 -6.14 25.73 0.13
CA TYR A 214 -7.32 26.54 0.43
C TYR A 214 -6.97 27.73 1.33
N LYS A 215 -6.18 27.52 2.39
CA LYS A 215 -5.73 28.61 3.28
C LYS A 215 -4.79 29.58 2.58
N TYR A 216 -3.80 29.07 1.84
CA TYR A 216 -2.81 29.93 1.18
C TYR A 216 -3.43 30.85 0.12
N CYS A 217 -4.33 30.33 -0.71
CA CYS A 217 -4.92 31.09 -1.81
C CYS A 217 -6.19 31.86 -1.40
N GLN A 218 -6.99 31.34 -0.45
CA GLN A 218 -8.28 31.96 -0.12
C GLN A 218 -8.24 32.85 1.12
N TRP A 219 -7.36 32.57 2.09
CA TRP A 219 -7.29 33.37 3.34
C TRP A 219 -6.09 34.30 3.35
N LEU A 220 -4.94 33.83 2.84
CA LEU A 220 -3.69 34.59 2.87
C LEU A 220 -3.39 35.29 1.53
N HIS A 221 -4.14 34.98 0.48
CA HIS A 221 -3.99 35.57 -0.85
C HIS A 221 -2.54 35.54 -1.37
N LEU A 222 -1.82 34.45 -1.10
CA LEU A 222 -0.40 34.27 -1.42
C LEU A 222 -0.15 33.88 -2.89
N ASP A 223 -1.14 34.05 -3.76
CA ASP A 223 -1.08 33.68 -5.17
C ASP A 223 0.13 34.33 -5.88
N PRO A 224 0.41 35.64 -5.71
CA PRO A 224 1.56 36.28 -6.35
C PRO A 224 2.90 35.77 -5.82
N GLU A 225 3.03 35.57 -4.50
CA GLU A 225 4.26 35.13 -3.85
C GLU A 225 4.60 33.68 -4.19
N VAL A 226 3.59 32.81 -4.18
CA VAL A 226 3.74 31.40 -4.55
C VAL A 226 4.17 31.30 -6.01
N THR A 227 3.51 32.06 -6.90
CA THR A 227 3.87 32.08 -8.33
C THR A 227 5.28 32.62 -8.55
N ALA A 228 5.66 33.70 -7.89
CA ALA A 228 7.01 34.28 -8.00
C ALA A 228 8.11 33.36 -7.44
N TYR A 229 7.83 32.63 -6.36
CA TYR A 229 8.76 31.66 -5.78
C TYR A 229 8.93 30.46 -6.71
N MET A 230 7.83 29.89 -7.20
CA MET A 230 7.89 28.70 -8.06
C MET A 230 8.47 28.98 -9.45
N GLN A 231 8.38 30.20 -9.97
CA GLN A 231 9.07 30.61 -11.21
C GLN A 231 10.59 30.62 -11.10
N ARG A 232 11.15 30.61 -9.88
CA ARG A 232 12.60 30.62 -9.63
C ARG A 232 13.19 29.23 -9.37
N ILE A 233 12.35 28.20 -9.40
CA ILE A 233 12.71 26.77 -9.29
C ILE A 233 12.73 26.18 -10.70
#